data_AF-A0A4W5R1G5-F1
#
_entry.id   AF-A0A4W5R1G5-F1
#
_cell.length_a   1.000
_cell.length_b   1.000
_cell.length_c   1.000
_cell.angle_alpha   90.00
_cell.angle_beta   90.00
_cell.angle_gamma   90.00
#
_symmetry.space_group_name_H-M   'P 1'
#
loop_
_entity.id
_entity.type
_entity.pdbx_description
1 polymer ?
#
loop_
_entity_poly.entity_id
_entity_poly.type
_entity_poly.pdbx_seq_one_letter_code
_entity_poly.pdbx_strand_id
1 'polypeptide(L)'
;MHVQVCNTAWIRTRLSVVTPQTLRCSDYRETADWLLSHTEQTVFPYKDIPHFPNSTGKTPSLSCTLPPKTVHVCMQGRFYFYEVPVSLQVTYPVRVFFLLGVETLIITNAAGGLNPNFKVGDIMLIKDHINMPGFAGQNPLCGHNDERFGFSFPCMSDAYDKDLCSLAKKTDEEQGCSSFIQQSVYCMLAGPTFETIAECRALQKLGADAVGMSTVPEVVVARHCGLRVFSLSLITNKVVTDYNSQEKANHDEVLETTHMRTQDLQRMVSNLLAKM
;
A
#
# COMPACT_ATOMS: atom_id res chain seq x y z
N MET A 1 2.60 -3.38 22.01
CA MET A 1 1.23 -3.73 22.46
C MET A 1 0.58 -2.66 23.32
N HIS A 2 1.05 -2.33 24.53
CA HIS A 2 0.40 -1.31 25.40
C HIS A 2 0.12 0.02 24.66
N VAL A 3 1.11 0.52 23.92
CA VAL A 3 0.99 1.74 23.11
C VAL A 3 -0.08 1.61 22.00
N GLN A 4 -0.15 0.46 21.31
CA GLN A 4 -1.11 0.22 20.23
C GLN A 4 -2.55 0.12 20.76
N VAL A 5 -2.74 -0.49 21.93
CA VAL A 5 -4.02 -0.54 22.62
C VAL A 5 -4.47 0.86 23.05
N CYS A 6 -3.56 1.67 23.59
CA CYS A 6 -3.86 3.07 23.93
C CYS A 6 -4.31 3.87 22.70
N ASN A 7 -3.62 3.72 21.56
CA ASN A 7 -3.99 4.42 20.32
C ASN A 7 -5.33 3.95 19.78
N THR A 8 -5.57 2.64 19.79
CA THR A 8 -6.85 2.04 19.38
C THR A 8 -7.99 2.60 20.24
N ALA A 9 -7.82 2.62 21.57
CA ALA A 9 -8.80 3.19 22.48
C ALA A 9 -9.01 4.70 22.25
N TRP A 10 -7.93 5.45 22.02
CA TRP A 10 -7.99 6.88 21.72
C TRP A 10 -8.80 7.16 20.46
N ILE A 11 -8.59 6.38 19.39
CA ILE A 11 -9.35 6.49 18.13
C ILE A 11 -10.80 6.06 18.35
N ARG A 12 -11.05 4.90 18.99
CA ARG A 12 -12.42 4.39 19.25
C ARG A 12 -13.29 5.36 20.03
N THR A 13 -12.75 5.98 21.07
CA THR A 13 -13.51 6.95 21.89
C THR A 13 -13.92 8.22 21.13
N ARG A 14 -13.29 8.49 19.99
CA ARG A 14 -13.55 9.66 19.15
C ARG A 14 -14.19 9.30 17.81
N LEU A 15 -14.38 8.01 17.55
CA LEU A 15 -15.18 7.53 16.43
C LEU A 15 -16.62 7.34 16.91
N SER A 16 -17.54 8.06 16.29
CA SER A 16 -18.98 7.91 16.49
C SER A 16 -19.56 6.65 15.83
N VAL A 17 -18.70 5.77 15.29
CA VAL A 17 -19.05 4.81 14.23
C VAL A 17 -18.75 3.35 14.56
N VAL A 18 -19.41 2.46 13.82
CA VAL A 18 -19.23 1.00 13.76
C VAL A 18 -17.78 0.63 13.42
N THR A 19 -17.35 -0.56 13.87
CA THR A 19 -16.06 -1.18 13.56
C THR A 19 -15.68 -1.07 12.07
N PRO A 20 -14.52 -0.48 11.73
CA PRO A 20 -14.07 -0.37 10.35
C PRO A 20 -13.76 -1.74 9.73
N GLN A 21 -14.17 -1.97 8.48
CA GLN A 21 -13.91 -3.23 7.78
C GLN A 21 -12.65 -3.19 6.91
N THR A 22 -12.28 -1.99 6.42
CA THR A 22 -11.15 -1.83 5.48
C THR A 22 -10.18 -0.75 5.95
N LEU A 23 -8.88 -1.04 5.86
CA LEU A 23 -7.81 -0.06 5.93
C LEU A 23 -7.29 0.22 4.51
N ARG A 24 -7.18 1.49 4.17
CA ARG A 24 -6.53 1.95 2.95
C ARG A 24 -5.24 2.69 3.26
N CYS A 25 -4.15 2.24 2.65
CA CYS A 25 -2.86 2.92 2.66
C CYS A 25 -2.52 3.34 1.23
N SER A 26 -2.55 4.65 0.95
CA SER A 26 -2.38 5.17 -0.41
C SER A 26 -1.16 6.08 -0.49
N ASP A 27 -0.26 5.83 -1.45
CA ASP A 27 0.75 6.82 -1.88
C ASP A 27 0.07 7.99 -2.63
N TYR A 28 -1.15 7.79 -3.14
CA TYR A 28 -1.93 8.78 -3.87
C TYR A 28 -2.90 9.50 -2.96
N ARG A 29 -2.49 10.68 -2.49
CA ARG A 29 -3.33 11.49 -1.61
C ARG A 29 -4.63 11.91 -2.29
N GLU A 30 -4.60 12.28 -3.57
CA GLU A 30 -5.80 12.72 -4.31
C GLU A 30 -6.87 11.63 -4.40
N THR A 31 -6.46 10.37 -4.56
CA THR A 31 -7.39 9.23 -4.59
C THR A 31 -7.98 8.97 -3.21
N ALA A 32 -7.26 9.28 -2.13
CA ALA A 32 -7.80 9.26 -0.77
C ALA A 32 -8.78 10.43 -0.56
N ASP A 33 -8.34 11.67 -0.79
CA ASP A 33 -9.14 12.89 -0.63
C ASP A 33 -10.47 12.83 -1.39
N TRP A 34 -10.47 12.32 -2.62
CA TRP A 34 -11.68 12.19 -3.44
C TRP A 34 -12.70 11.21 -2.86
N LEU A 35 -12.27 10.06 -2.33
CA LEU A 35 -13.23 9.15 -1.68
C LEU A 35 -13.84 9.81 -0.46
N LEU A 36 -13.02 10.52 0.31
CA LEU A 36 -13.45 11.20 1.52
C LEU A 36 -14.41 12.36 1.22
N SER A 37 -14.23 13.07 0.10
CA SER A 37 -15.04 14.24 -0.25
C SER A 37 -16.51 13.91 -0.53
N HIS A 38 -16.85 12.64 -0.73
CA HIS A 38 -18.22 12.19 -1.02
C HIS A 38 -18.90 11.52 0.18
N THR A 39 -18.31 11.59 1.38
CA THR A 39 -18.80 10.91 2.59
C THR A 39 -18.64 11.78 3.84
N GLU A 40 -19.44 11.54 4.87
CA GLU A 40 -19.14 12.07 6.20
C GLU A 40 -17.83 11.46 6.72
N GLN A 41 -16.95 12.31 7.23
CA GLN A 41 -15.63 11.90 7.70
C GLN A 41 -15.28 12.47 9.07
N THR A 42 -14.61 11.64 9.87
CA THR A 42 -13.86 12.10 11.05
C THR A 42 -12.38 12.05 10.73
N VAL A 43 -11.67 13.17 10.88
CA VAL A 43 -10.25 13.31 10.54
C VAL A 43 -9.41 13.45 11.80
N PHE A 44 -8.37 12.60 11.94
CA PHE A 44 -7.40 12.68 13.03
C PHE A 44 -6.00 12.98 12.46
N PRO A 45 -5.46 14.20 12.67
CA PRO A 45 -4.06 14.47 12.36
C PRO A 45 -3.14 13.51 13.11
N TYR A 46 -2.10 12.95 12.45
CA TYR A 46 -1.23 11.96 13.10
C TYR A 46 -0.57 12.49 14.38
N LYS A 47 -0.22 13.78 14.42
CA LYS A 47 0.35 14.45 15.59
C LYS A 47 -0.56 14.42 16.84
N ASP A 48 -1.87 14.28 16.65
CA ASP A 48 -2.86 14.28 17.72
C ASP A 48 -3.12 12.84 18.23
N ILE A 49 -2.73 11.83 17.43
CA ILE A 49 -2.81 10.42 17.83
C ILE A 49 -1.58 10.12 18.71
N PRO A 50 -1.76 9.68 19.97
CA PRO A 50 -0.64 9.41 20.87
C PRO A 50 0.37 8.45 20.24
N HIS A 51 1.67 8.71 20.37
CA HIS A 51 2.74 7.81 19.91
C HIS A 51 2.70 7.41 18.42
N PHE A 52 1.89 8.08 17.60
CA PHE A 52 1.84 7.81 16.16
C PHE A 52 3.09 8.41 15.51
N PRO A 53 3.66 7.77 14.48
CA PRO A 53 4.83 8.32 13.81
C PRO A 53 4.48 9.62 13.08
N ASN A 54 5.42 10.55 13.04
CA ASN A 54 5.29 11.77 12.23
C ASN A 54 5.78 11.47 10.81
N SER A 55 5.00 11.87 9.80
CA SER A 55 5.45 11.86 8.41
C SER A 55 5.93 13.27 8.04
N THR A 56 6.95 13.35 7.18
CA THR A 56 7.49 14.59 6.61
C THR A 56 6.59 15.16 5.49
N GLY A 57 5.56 14.42 5.07
CA GLY A 57 4.60 14.84 4.05
C GLY A 57 3.56 15.88 4.52
N LYS A 58 2.81 16.47 3.57
CA LYS A 58 1.78 17.47 3.87
C LYS A 58 0.62 16.85 4.69
N THR A 59 0.52 17.29 5.94
CA THR A 59 -0.57 17.07 6.92
C THR A 59 -1.13 15.64 6.93
N PRO A 60 -0.34 14.68 7.44
CA PRO A 60 -0.77 13.29 7.43
C PRO A 60 -1.93 13.10 8.42
N SER A 61 -2.98 12.40 7.96
CA SER A 61 -4.22 12.29 8.72
C SER A 61 -4.90 10.94 8.51
N LEU A 62 -5.72 10.57 9.50
CA LEU A 62 -6.54 9.38 9.48
C LEU A 62 -7.99 9.79 9.27
N SER A 63 -8.63 9.29 8.21
CA SER A 63 -10.04 9.58 7.94
C SER A 63 -10.88 8.33 8.01
N CYS A 64 -12.03 8.40 8.68
CA CYS A 64 -13.00 7.31 8.74
C CYS A 64 -14.28 7.71 8.01
N THR A 65 -14.72 6.90 7.03
CA THR A 65 -15.87 7.22 6.16
C THR A 65 -16.99 6.21 6.25
N LEU A 66 -18.22 6.68 6.05
CA LEU A 66 -19.44 5.89 5.89
C LEU A 66 -20.00 5.98 4.46
N PRO A 67 -19.58 5.20 3.45
CA PRO A 67 -20.47 4.87 2.34
C PRO A 67 -21.56 3.93 2.87
N PRO A 68 -22.73 3.79 2.21
CA PRO A 68 -24.02 3.55 2.88
C PRO A 68 -24.16 2.27 3.75
N LYS A 69 -23.13 1.41 3.86
CA LYS A 69 -23.09 0.24 4.74
C LYS A 69 -21.73 -0.11 5.39
N THR A 70 -20.61 0.56 5.05
CA THR A 70 -19.26 0.11 5.45
C THR A 70 -18.42 1.24 6.01
N VAL A 71 -17.66 1.00 7.09
CA VAL A 71 -16.70 1.98 7.61
C VAL A 71 -15.31 1.67 7.06
N HIS A 72 -14.69 2.64 6.38
CA HIS A 72 -13.31 2.53 5.91
C HIS A 72 -12.41 3.50 6.65
N VAL A 73 -11.16 3.12 6.82
CA VAL A 73 -10.13 3.96 7.42
C VAL A 73 -9.05 4.23 6.38
N CYS A 74 -8.73 5.49 6.13
CA CYS A 74 -7.72 5.88 5.15
C CYS A 74 -6.55 6.57 5.83
N MET A 75 -5.35 6.05 5.59
CA MET A 75 -4.09 6.73 5.90
C MET A 75 -3.74 7.70 4.78
N GLN A 76 -3.80 8.99 5.09
CA GLN A 76 -3.30 10.05 4.20
C GLN A 76 -1.84 10.32 4.52
N GLY A 77 -0.95 9.81 3.68
CA GLY A 77 0.49 9.82 3.96
C GLY A 77 0.93 8.53 4.64
N ARG A 78 1.96 7.91 4.07
CA ARG A 78 2.59 6.69 4.55
C ARG A 78 3.99 7.00 5.08
N PHE A 79 4.56 6.02 5.74
CA PHE A 79 5.92 6.05 6.24
C PHE A 79 6.77 5.13 5.38
N TYR A 80 7.97 5.58 5.03
CA TYR A 80 8.86 4.80 4.18
C TYR A 80 10.10 4.36 4.94
N PHE A 81 10.67 3.22 4.55
CA PHE A 81 11.91 2.68 5.14
C PHE A 81 13.06 3.68 5.11
N TYR A 82 13.14 4.51 4.06
CA TYR A 82 14.17 5.52 3.91
C TYR A 82 13.92 6.79 4.76
N GLU A 83 12.73 6.97 5.34
CA GLU A 83 12.40 8.11 6.21
C GLU A 83 12.53 7.79 7.70
N VAL A 84 12.30 6.53 8.07
CA VAL A 84 12.35 6.09 9.46
C VAL A 84 13.28 4.88 9.63
N PRO A 85 14.24 4.93 10.57
CA PRO A 85 15.28 3.91 10.69
C PRO A 85 14.78 2.54 11.21
N VAL A 86 13.48 2.41 11.53
CA VAL A 86 12.91 1.19 12.13
C VAL A 86 11.66 0.75 11.36
N SER A 87 11.72 -0.44 10.76
CA SER A 87 10.61 -1.10 10.05
C SER A 87 9.31 -1.20 10.88
N LEU A 88 9.44 -1.29 12.21
CA LEU A 88 8.33 -1.29 13.15
C LEU A 88 7.51 0.01 13.13
N GLN A 89 8.13 1.16 12.86
CA GLN A 89 7.39 2.43 12.78
C GLN A 89 6.55 2.49 11.50
N VAL A 90 7.08 1.99 10.38
CA VAL A 90 6.37 1.93 9.10
C VAL A 90 5.09 1.12 9.21
N THR A 91 5.16 0.00 9.92
CA THR A 91 4.08 -0.98 10.01
C THR A 91 3.21 -0.83 11.25
N TYR A 92 3.56 0.09 12.15
CA TYR A 92 2.83 0.37 13.39
C TYR A 92 1.32 0.59 13.17
N PRO A 93 0.89 1.40 12.18
CA PRO A 93 -0.52 1.66 11.95
C PRO A 93 -1.33 0.41 11.65
N VAL A 94 -0.77 -0.55 10.89
CA VAL A 94 -1.48 -1.79 10.50
C VAL A 94 -1.99 -2.55 11.72
N ARG A 95 -1.18 -2.65 12.78
CA ARG A 95 -1.59 -3.30 14.04
C ARG A 95 -2.64 -2.50 14.81
N VAL A 96 -2.59 -1.16 14.77
CA VAL A 96 -3.65 -0.31 15.35
C VAL A 96 -4.97 -0.56 14.62
N PHE A 97 -4.96 -0.67 13.30
CA PHE A 97 -6.17 -0.92 12.50
C PHE A 97 -6.73 -2.32 12.67
N PHE A 98 -5.86 -3.33 12.76
CA PHE A 98 -6.29 -4.67 13.19
C PHE A 98 -7.02 -4.62 14.53
N LEU A 99 -6.46 -3.94 15.54
CA LEU A 99 -7.12 -3.79 16.84
C LEU A 99 -8.40 -2.96 16.78
N LEU A 100 -8.54 -2.06 15.80
CA LEU A 100 -9.78 -1.34 15.54
C LEU A 100 -10.85 -2.25 14.95
N GLY A 101 -10.48 -3.38 14.36
CA GLY A 101 -11.36 -4.40 13.79
C GLY A 101 -11.37 -4.45 12.26
N VAL A 102 -10.39 -3.82 11.61
CA VAL A 102 -10.20 -3.96 10.16
C VAL A 102 -9.95 -5.42 9.80
N GLU A 103 -10.54 -5.87 8.70
CA GLU A 103 -10.40 -7.24 8.17
C GLU A 103 -9.63 -7.27 6.85
N THR A 104 -9.67 -6.17 6.08
CA THR A 104 -9.01 -6.06 4.77
C THR A 104 -8.10 -4.84 4.68
N LEU A 105 -6.88 -5.04 4.18
CA LEU A 105 -5.93 -3.99 3.85
C LEU A 105 -5.85 -3.80 2.32
N ILE A 106 -6.16 -2.58 1.86
CA ILE A 106 -5.97 -2.14 0.47
C ILE A 106 -4.77 -1.18 0.42
N ILE A 107 -3.76 -1.51 -0.37
CA ILE A 107 -2.54 -0.68 -0.50
C ILE A 107 -2.36 -0.24 -1.95
N THR A 108 -2.01 1.03 -2.15
CA THR A 108 -1.64 1.54 -3.48
C THR A 108 -0.27 2.22 -3.42
N ASN A 109 0.62 1.91 -4.37
CA ASN A 109 1.96 2.51 -4.44
C ASN A 109 2.36 2.90 -5.86
N ALA A 110 3.29 3.84 -5.99
CA ALA A 110 4.00 4.09 -7.25
C ALA A 110 5.14 3.08 -7.43
N ALA A 111 5.35 2.62 -8.67
CA ALA A 111 6.39 1.66 -9.00
C ALA A 111 7.04 1.93 -10.37
N GLY A 112 8.32 1.61 -10.47
CA GLY A 112 9.03 1.53 -11.74
C GLY A 112 8.72 0.21 -12.45
N GLY A 113 8.36 0.27 -13.72
CA GLY A 113 8.08 -0.92 -14.55
C GLY A 113 9.37 -1.60 -14.98
N LEU A 114 9.62 -2.81 -14.47
CA LEU A 114 10.71 -3.71 -14.90
C LEU A 114 10.29 -4.54 -16.12
N ASN A 115 9.00 -4.91 -16.22
CA ASN A 115 8.50 -5.66 -17.36
C ASN A 115 8.45 -4.76 -18.61
N PRO A 116 9.12 -5.12 -19.72
CA PRO A 116 9.17 -4.26 -20.92
C PRO A 116 7.79 -4.06 -21.56
N ASN A 117 6.83 -4.96 -21.30
CA ASN A 117 5.47 -4.86 -21.81
C ASN A 117 4.61 -3.85 -21.04
N PHE A 118 5.01 -3.47 -19.82
CA PHE A 118 4.30 -2.45 -19.06
C PHE A 118 4.50 -1.08 -19.70
N LYS A 119 3.49 -0.23 -19.55
CA LYS A 119 3.52 1.16 -20.00
C LYS A 119 3.36 2.07 -18.79
N VAL A 120 3.90 3.28 -18.92
CA VAL A 120 3.64 4.34 -17.95
C VAL A 120 2.12 4.59 -17.92
N GLY A 121 1.55 4.59 -16.72
CA GLY A 121 0.12 4.67 -16.48
C GLY A 121 -0.63 3.33 -16.46
N ASP A 122 0.04 2.19 -16.65
CA ASP A 122 -0.56 0.88 -16.35
C ASP A 122 -0.79 0.73 -14.84
N ILE A 123 -1.87 0.05 -14.45
CA ILE A 123 -2.15 -0.31 -13.06
C ILE A 123 -1.91 -1.80 -12.89
N MET A 124 -0.96 -2.17 -12.04
CA MET A 124 -0.59 -3.55 -11.76
C MET A 124 -1.23 -4.03 -10.46
N LEU A 125 -2.08 -5.05 -10.54
CA LEU A 125 -2.47 -5.89 -9.41
C LEU A 125 -1.24 -6.67 -8.91
N ILE A 126 -0.84 -6.48 -7.66
CA ILE A 126 0.26 -7.25 -7.09
C ILE A 126 -0.25 -8.65 -6.75
N LYS A 127 0.32 -9.68 -7.40
CA LYS A 127 -0.02 -11.09 -7.13
C LYS A 127 0.93 -11.76 -6.16
N ASP A 128 2.15 -11.25 -6.08
CA ASP A 128 3.23 -11.75 -5.24
C ASP A 128 4.30 -10.67 -5.07
N HIS A 129 5.23 -10.88 -4.13
CA HIS A 129 6.36 -9.96 -3.94
C HIS A 129 7.71 -10.64 -3.72
N ILE A 130 8.77 -9.89 -4.01
CA ILE A 130 10.14 -10.16 -3.58
C ILE A 130 10.50 -9.14 -2.50
N ASN A 131 10.79 -9.63 -1.29
CA ASN A 131 11.15 -8.79 -0.14
C ASN A 131 12.68 -8.74 0.04
N MET A 132 13.35 -7.89 -0.74
CA MET A 132 14.82 -7.79 -0.68
C MET A 132 15.35 -7.38 0.71
N PRO A 133 14.76 -6.36 1.40
CA PRO A 133 15.14 -6.06 2.78
C PRO A 133 14.92 -7.26 3.72
N GLY A 134 13.82 -8.00 3.53
CA GLY A 134 13.50 -9.19 4.31
C GLY A 134 14.57 -10.28 4.21
N PHE A 135 15.14 -10.52 3.03
CA PHE A 135 16.25 -11.47 2.86
C PHE A 135 17.51 -11.08 3.67
N ALA A 136 17.72 -9.79 3.90
CA ALA A 136 18.82 -9.27 4.72
C ALA A 136 18.46 -9.14 6.22
N GLY A 137 17.31 -9.66 6.66
CA GLY A 137 16.87 -9.60 8.06
C GLY A 137 16.12 -8.32 8.44
N GLN A 138 15.87 -7.40 7.50
CA GLN A 138 15.04 -6.22 7.73
C GLN A 138 13.56 -6.54 7.54
N ASN A 139 13.04 -7.45 8.37
CA ASN A 139 11.64 -7.85 8.38
C ASN A 139 10.91 -7.24 9.59
N PRO A 140 9.70 -6.67 9.44
CA PRO A 140 8.97 -6.07 10.57
C PRO A 140 8.57 -7.07 11.67
N LEU A 141 8.67 -8.37 11.42
CA LEU A 141 8.43 -9.43 12.41
C LEU A 141 9.70 -9.89 13.13
N CYS A 142 10.88 -9.37 12.76
CA CYS A 142 12.11 -9.65 13.51
C CYS A 142 12.00 -9.10 14.94
N GLY A 143 12.25 -9.96 15.92
CA GLY A 143 12.12 -9.66 17.35
C GLY A 143 11.20 -10.66 18.06
N HIS A 144 10.79 -10.31 19.28
CA HIS A 144 9.86 -11.14 20.05
C HIS A 144 8.45 -11.09 19.44
N ASN A 145 7.89 -12.25 19.14
CA ASN A 145 6.53 -12.35 18.63
C ASN A 145 5.51 -12.11 19.75
N ASP A 146 4.45 -11.36 19.43
CA ASP A 146 3.30 -11.17 20.31
C ASP A 146 2.12 -11.97 19.75
N GLU A 147 1.82 -13.09 20.40
CA GLU A 147 0.85 -14.09 19.92
C GLU A 147 -0.58 -13.55 19.77
N ARG A 148 -0.89 -12.40 20.38
CA ARG A 148 -2.19 -11.73 20.21
C ARG A 148 -2.40 -11.16 18.82
N PHE A 149 -1.33 -10.87 18.09
CA PHE A 149 -1.42 -10.44 16.69
C PHE A 149 -1.38 -11.64 15.75
N GLY A 150 -0.53 -12.62 16.02
CA GLY A 150 -0.50 -13.84 15.21
C GLY A 150 0.70 -14.74 15.50
N PHE A 151 0.84 -15.76 14.67
CA PHE A 151 1.89 -16.78 14.81
C PHE A 151 3.28 -16.23 14.48
N SER A 152 4.33 -16.82 15.08
CA SER A 152 5.72 -16.37 14.86
C SER A 152 6.22 -16.60 13.43
N PHE A 153 5.62 -17.55 12.71
CA PHE A 153 6.02 -17.93 11.34
C PHE A 153 4.79 -17.90 10.42
N PRO A 154 4.32 -16.70 10.00
CA PRO A 154 3.16 -16.60 9.12
C PRO A 154 3.49 -17.10 7.71
N CYS A 155 2.51 -17.73 7.06
CA CYS A 155 2.60 -18.08 5.65
C CYS A 155 2.43 -16.84 4.78
N MET A 156 3.26 -16.70 3.74
CA MET A 156 3.19 -15.58 2.79
C MET A 156 2.84 -16.02 1.36
N SER A 157 2.69 -17.32 1.08
CA SER A 157 2.36 -17.82 -0.28
C SER A 157 0.96 -17.45 -0.75
N ASP A 158 0.10 -17.01 0.16
CA ASP A 158 -1.24 -16.50 -0.07
C ASP A 158 -1.40 -15.05 0.40
N ALA A 159 -0.29 -14.30 0.47
CA ALA A 159 -0.28 -12.96 1.04
C ALA A 159 -1.19 -11.99 0.30
N TYR A 160 -1.40 -12.17 -1.00
CA TYR A 160 -2.32 -11.38 -1.80
C TYR A 160 -3.58 -12.20 -2.07
N ASP A 161 -4.73 -11.65 -1.68
CA ASP A 161 -6.00 -12.36 -1.70
C ASP A 161 -6.48 -12.59 -3.14
N LYS A 162 -6.53 -13.87 -3.54
CA LYS A 162 -6.88 -14.27 -4.92
C LYS A 162 -8.30 -13.85 -5.29
N ASP A 163 -9.23 -13.90 -4.34
CA ASP A 163 -10.63 -13.55 -4.59
C ASP A 163 -10.78 -12.05 -4.79
N LEU A 164 -10.07 -11.22 -4.01
CA LEU A 164 -10.03 -9.77 -4.23
C LEU A 164 -9.36 -9.41 -5.57
N CYS A 165 -8.27 -10.09 -5.95
CA CYS A 165 -7.64 -9.90 -7.26
C CYS A 165 -8.60 -10.27 -8.41
N SER A 166 -9.31 -11.39 -8.30
CA SER A 166 -10.31 -11.80 -9.30
C SER A 166 -11.50 -10.84 -9.36
N LEU A 167 -11.96 -10.35 -8.21
CA LEU A 167 -13.03 -9.36 -8.13
C LEU A 167 -12.62 -8.03 -8.79
N ALA A 168 -11.38 -7.57 -8.56
CA ALA A 168 -10.84 -6.38 -9.19
C ALA A 168 -10.81 -6.53 -10.72
N LYS A 169 -10.24 -7.63 -11.24
CA LYS A 169 -10.19 -7.90 -12.69
C LYS A 169 -11.57 -7.89 -13.34
N LYS A 170 -12.54 -8.59 -12.74
CA LYS A 170 -13.92 -8.61 -13.23
C LYS A 170 -14.53 -7.21 -13.23
N THR A 171 -14.25 -6.43 -12.18
CA THR A 171 -14.73 -5.06 -12.04
C THR A 171 -14.12 -4.13 -13.10
N ASP A 172 -12.89 -4.37 -13.51
CA ASP A 172 -12.21 -3.58 -14.55
C ASP A 172 -12.67 -3.97 -15.95
N GLU A 173 -12.94 -5.26 -16.21
CA GLU A 173 -13.54 -5.76 -17.45
C GLU A 173 -14.91 -5.13 -17.70
N GLU A 174 -15.77 -5.06 -16.67
CA GLU A 174 -17.09 -4.41 -16.74
C GLU A 174 -17.00 -2.91 -17.07
N GLN A 175 -15.86 -2.27 -16.81
CA GLN A 175 -15.62 -0.84 -17.05
C GLN A 175 -14.85 -0.55 -18.34
N GLY A 176 -14.41 -1.59 -19.06
CA GLY A 176 -13.57 -1.43 -20.26
C GLY A 176 -12.13 -0.99 -19.96
N CYS A 177 -11.64 -1.21 -18.74
CA CYS A 177 -10.31 -0.80 -18.29
C CYS A 177 -9.21 -1.86 -18.53
N SER A 178 -9.56 -3.06 -19.02
CA SER A 178 -8.66 -4.20 -19.14
C SER A 178 -7.39 -3.96 -19.97
N SER A 179 -7.35 -2.92 -20.80
CA SER A 179 -6.20 -2.60 -21.66
C SER A 179 -4.96 -2.08 -20.91
N PHE A 180 -5.15 -1.58 -19.69
CA PHE A 180 -4.08 -1.03 -18.85
C PHE A 180 -3.99 -1.68 -17.46
N ILE A 181 -4.74 -2.76 -17.23
CA ILE A 181 -4.66 -3.55 -16.00
C ILE A 181 -3.69 -4.72 -16.21
N GLN A 182 -2.68 -4.79 -15.36
CA GLN A 182 -1.68 -5.86 -15.32
C GLN A 182 -1.83 -6.67 -14.03
N GLN A 183 -1.27 -7.88 -13.97
CA GLN A 183 -1.14 -8.62 -12.70
C GLN A 183 0.22 -9.30 -12.62
N SER A 184 1.07 -8.89 -11.68
CA SER A 184 2.42 -9.44 -11.60
C SER A 184 3.17 -9.27 -10.28
N VAL A 185 4.48 -9.55 -10.28
CA VAL A 185 5.33 -9.62 -9.08
C VAL A 185 5.96 -8.26 -8.79
N TYR A 186 5.82 -7.78 -7.56
CA TYR A 186 6.43 -6.54 -7.08
C TYR A 186 7.71 -6.81 -6.27
N CYS A 187 8.80 -6.11 -6.57
CA CYS A 187 10.01 -6.15 -5.74
C CYS A 187 10.10 -4.89 -4.87
N MET A 188 10.24 -5.08 -3.56
CA MET A 188 10.56 -3.98 -2.65
C MET A 188 12.07 -3.84 -2.51
N LEU A 189 12.57 -2.62 -2.65
CA LEU A 189 13.90 -2.18 -2.21
C LEU A 189 13.78 -1.19 -1.04
N ALA A 190 14.90 -0.89 -0.38
CA ALA A 190 14.91 0.07 0.73
C ALA A 190 14.87 1.54 0.26
N GLY A 191 15.45 1.87 -0.89
CA GLY A 191 15.62 3.25 -1.34
C GLY A 191 16.66 4.03 -0.52
N PRO A 192 16.72 5.38 -0.64
CA PRO A 192 15.88 6.24 -1.48
C PRO A 192 16.39 6.41 -2.91
N THR A 193 17.55 5.84 -3.25
CA THR A 193 18.08 5.89 -4.61
C THR A 193 17.23 5.03 -5.54
N PHE A 194 16.89 5.55 -6.72
CA PHE A 194 16.41 4.72 -7.82
C PHE A 194 17.48 3.72 -8.25
N GLU A 195 17.03 2.67 -8.93
CA GLU A 195 17.86 1.54 -9.31
C GLU A 195 18.86 1.92 -10.42
N THR A 196 20.07 1.38 -10.32
CA THR A 196 21.02 1.34 -11.42
C THR A 196 20.57 0.35 -12.50
N ILE A 197 21.09 0.48 -13.72
CA ILE A 197 20.82 -0.46 -14.82
C ILE A 197 21.14 -1.91 -14.43
N ALA A 198 22.21 -2.14 -13.68
CA ALA A 198 22.62 -3.47 -13.25
C ALA A 198 21.62 -4.06 -12.24
N GLU A 199 21.13 -3.26 -11.30
CA GLU A 199 20.09 -3.64 -10.35
C GLU A 199 18.78 -3.94 -11.07
N CYS A 200 18.32 -3.09 -11.99
CA CYS A 200 17.13 -3.35 -12.80
C CYS A 200 17.20 -4.71 -13.52
N ARG A 201 18.33 -4.98 -14.19
CA ARG A 201 18.56 -6.26 -14.88
C ARG A 201 18.59 -7.44 -13.91
N ALA A 202 19.15 -7.27 -12.72
CA ALA A 202 19.16 -8.30 -11.69
C ALA A 202 17.73 -8.61 -11.22
N LEU A 203 16.92 -7.58 -10.93
CA LEU A 203 15.53 -7.75 -10.51
C LEU A 203 14.66 -8.41 -11.58
N GLN A 204 14.84 -8.05 -12.86
CA GLN A 204 14.17 -8.74 -13.98
C GLN A 204 14.53 -10.23 -14.01
N LYS A 205 15.80 -10.59 -13.82
CA LYS A 205 16.26 -11.98 -13.78
C LYS A 205 15.71 -12.74 -12.57
N LEU A 206 15.45 -12.05 -11.46
CA LEU A 206 14.77 -12.61 -10.28
C LEU A 206 13.26 -12.79 -10.48
N GLY A 207 12.70 -12.31 -11.60
CA GLY A 207 11.30 -12.45 -11.95
C GLY A 207 10.40 -11.34 -11.42
N ALA A 208 10.97 -10.18 -11.06
CA ALA A 208 10.18 -9.00 -10.71
C ALA A 208 9.74 -8.22 -11.96
N ASP A 209 8.50 -7.73 -11.94
CA ASP A 209 7.89 -6.97 -13.04
C ASP A 209 7.70 -5.50 -12.71
N ALA A 210 7.67 -5.16 -11.43
CA ALA A 210 7.70 -3.79 -10.93
C ALA A 210 8.61 -3.69 -9.71
N VAL A 211 9.18 -2.51 -9.48
CA VAL A 211 10.02 -2.22 -8.31
C VAL A 211 9.55 -0.95 -7.61
N GLY A 212 9.63 -0.94 -6.28
CA GLY A 212 9.41 0.27 -5.50
C GLY A 212 9.95 0.13 -4.08
N MET A 213 9.56 1.05 -3.20
CA MET A 213 10.23 1.25 -1.91
C MET A 213 9.29 1.16 -0.71
N SER A 214 8.10 0.55 -0.88
CA SER A 214 7.05 0.51 0.14
C SER A 214 6.28 -0.82 0.12
N THR A 215 5.14 -0.87 0.81
CA THR A 215 4.07 -1.89 0.66
C THR A 215 4.35 -3.21 1.33
N VAL A 216 5.42 -3.91 0.94
CA VAL A 216 5.72 -5.26 1.45
C VAL A 216 5.77 -5.36 2.98
N PRO A 217 6.31 -4.39 3.74
CA PRO A 217 6.33 -4.45 5.20
C PRO A 217 4.92 -4.39 5.79
N GLU A 218 4.05 -3.55 5.24
CA GLU A 218 2.66 -3.47 5.67
C GLU A 218 1.90 -4.75 5.33
N VAL A 219 2.16 -5.36 4.16
CA VAL A 219 1.60 -6.67 3.77
C VAL A 219 2.03 -7.75 4.75
N VAL A 220 3.31 -7.84 5.11
CA VAL A 220 3.84 -8.82 6.06
C VAL A 220 3.12 -8.70 7.42
N VAL A 221 2.97 -7.49 7.95
CA VAL A 221 2.28 -7.29 9.23
C VAL A 221 0.78 -7.52 9.13
N ALA A 222 0.15 -7.19 8.01
CA ALA A 222 -1.26 -7.47 7.79
C ALA A 222 -1.54 -8.97 7.77
N ARG A 223 -0.70 -9.75 7.07
CA ARG A 223 -0.81 -11.22 7.04
C ARG A 223 -0.47 -11.86 8.38
N HIS A 224 0.49 -11.32 9.12
CA HIS A 224 0.73 -11.71 10.50
C HIS A 224 -0.53 -11.57 11.35
N CYS A 225 -1.27 -10.48 11.19
CA CYS A 225 -2.55 -10.22 11.85
C CYS A 225 -3.76 -10.96 11.26
N GLY A 226 -3.59 -11.79 10.22
CA GLY A 226 -4.69 -12.50 9.55
C GLY A 226 -5.57 -11.63 8.65
N LEU A 227 -5.17 -10.40 8.32
CA LEU A 227 -5.91 -9.53 7.42
C LEU A 227 -5.85 -10.04 5.97
N ARG A 228 -6.94 -9.88 5.23
CA ARG A 228 -6.94 -10.01 3.76
C ARG A 228 -6.18 -8.82 3.17
N VAL A 229 -5.45 -9.04 2.08
CA VAL A 229 -4.65 -7.96 1.45
C VAL A 229 -4.95 -7.90 -0.03
N PHE A 230 -5.18 -6.69 -0.51
CA PHE A 230 -5.21 -6.35 -1.92
C PHE A 230 -4.25 -5.19 -2.17
N SER A 231 -3.47 -5.24 -3.25
CA SER A 231 -2.48 -4.19 -3.52
C SER A 231 -2.34 -3.87 -4.99
N LEU A 232 -2.14 -2.57 -5.26
CA LEU A 232 -2.02 -1.99 -6.59
C LEU A 232 -0.72 -1.20 -6.70
N SER A 233 -0.09 -1.29 -7.86
CA SER A 233 0.99 -0.38 -8.26
C SER A 233 0.58 0.41 -9.49
N LEU A 234 0.71 1.74 -9.46
CA LEU A 234 0.74 2.51 -10.71
C LEU A 234 2.16 2.45 -11.27
N ILE A 235 2.30 2.04 -12.53
CA ILE A 235 3.58 2.10 -13.23
C ILE A 235 3.83 3.55 -13.61
N THR A 236 4.72 4.22 -12.87
CA THR A 236 4.95 5.66 -12.98
C THR A 236 6.11 6.04 -13.89
N ASN A 237 6.98 5.08 -14.18
CA ASN A 237 8.10 5.22 -15.10
C ASN A 237 8.50 3.84 -15.61
N LYS A 238 9.19 3.79 -16.75
CA LYS A 238 9.91 2.57 -17.16
C LYS A 238 11.31 2.61 -16.58
N VAL A 239 11.78 1.49 -16.05
CA VAL A 239 13.16 1.44 -15.56
C VAL A 239 14.13 1.39 -16.73
N VAL A 240 15.24 2.10 -16.60
CA VAL A 240 16.27 2.15 -17.63
C VAL A 240 17.12 0.88 -17.56
N THR A 241 17.18 0.15 -18.67
CA THR A 241 17.95 -1.11 -18.77
C THR A 241 19.01 -1.09 -19.87
N ASP A 242 19.15 0.02 -20.59
CA ASP A 242 20.16 0.25 -21.62
C ASP A 242 21.12 1.37 -21.20
N TYR A 243 22.43 1.10 -21.29
CA TYR A 243 23.48 2.06 -20.98
C TYR A 243 23.56 3.21 -21.99
N ASN A 244 22.95 3.06 -23.18
CA ASN A 244 22.89 4.12 -24.18
C ASN A 244 21.70 5.07 -24.00
N SER A 245 20.73 4.70 -23.16
CA SER A 245 19.56 5.56 -22.89
C SER A 245 19.98 6.82 -22.14
N GLN A 246 19.35 7.94 -22.49
CA GLN A 246 19.50 9.22 -21.77
C GLN A 246 18.36 9.46 -20.78
N GLU A 247 17.36 8.57 -20.74
CA GLU A 247 16.24 8.67 -19.81
C GLU A 247 16.72 8.49 -18.36
N LYS A 248 16.08 9.21 -17.44
CA LYS A 248 16.37 9.12 -16.01
C LYS A 248 15.06 9.17 -15.24
N ALA A 249 14.86 8.20 -14.36
CA ALA A 249 13.78 8.23 -13.40
C ALA A 249 13.90 9.51 -12.56
N ASN A 250 12.81 10.25 -12.44
CA ASN A 250 12.74 11.46 -11.64
C ASN A 250 11.37 11.54 -10.95
N HIS A 251 11.31 12.28 -9.85
CA HIS A 251 10.12 12.36 -9.02
C HIS A 251 8.97 13.11 -9.70
N ASP A 252 9.26 14.07 -10.58
CA ASP A 252 8.23 14.89 -11.22
C ASP A 252 7.40 14.08 -12.23
N GLU A 253 8.04 13.19 -13.00
CA GLU A 253 7.36 12.25 -13.91
C GLU A 253 6.40 11.30 -13.17
N VAL A 254 6.79 10.91 -11.94
CA VAL A 254 5.96 10.08 -11.06
C VAL A 254 4.68 10.82 -10.66
N LEU A 255 4.79 12.11 -10.33
CA LEU A 255 3.65 12.95 -9.97
C LEU A 255 2.73 13.19 -11.17
N GLU A 256 3.30 13.50 -12.35
CA GLU A 256 2.53 13.73 -13.58
C GLU A 256 1.72 12.48 -13.98
N THR A 257 2.35 11.31 -13.97
CA THR A 257 1.66 10.04 -14.28
C THR A 257 0.56 9.74 -13.28
N THR A 258 0.79 10.05 -12.01
CA THR A 258 -0.23 9.91 -10.96
C THR A 258 -1.46 10.74 -11.32
N HIS A 259 -1.29 12.04 -11.62
CA HIS A 259 -2.42 12.90 -11.97
C HIS A 259 -3.20 12.40 -13.19
N MET A 260 -2.52 11.85 -14.20
CA MET A 260 -3.18 11.28 -15.39
C MET A 260 -4.09 10.09 -15.06
N ARG A 261 -3.74 9.28 -14.07
CA ARG A 261 -4.44 8.03 -13.71
C ARG A 261 -5.21 8.09 -12.40
N THR A 262 -5.19 9.24 -11.71
CA THR A 262 -5.92 9.45 -10.45
C THR A 262 -7.39 9.06 -10.58
N GLN A 263 -8.07 9.47 -11.66
CA GLN A 263 -9.50 9.17 -11.87
C GLN A 263 -9.76 7.68 -12.08
N ASP A 264 -8.89 7.00 -12.84
CA ASP A 264 -9.00 5.57 -13.09
C ASP A 264 -8.81 4.78 -11.78
N LEU A 265 -7.80 5.15 -10.97
CA LEU A 265 -7.55 4.57 -9.64
C LEU A 265 -8.72 4.83 -8.68
N GLN A 266 -9.28 6.04 -8.66
CA GLN A 266 -10.44 6.40 -7.84
C GLN A 266 -11.63 5.50 -8.17
N ARG A 267 -11.93 5.35 -9.46
CA ARG A 267 -13.05 4.54 -9.95
C ARG A 267 -12.85 3.06 -9.62
N MET A 268 -11.66 2.53 -9.88
CA MET A 268 -11.32 1.14 -9.60
C MET A 268 -11.46 0.80 -8.11
N VAL A 269 -10.86 1.60 -7.23
CA VAL A 269 -10.94 1.38 -5.78
C VAL A 269 -12.38 1.54 -5.28
N SER A 270 -13.11 2.55 -5.76
CA SER A 270 -14.51 2.78 -5.37
C SER A 270 -15.41 1.60 -5.76
N ASN A 271 -15.28 1.10 -6.99
CA ASN A 271 -16.10 -0.01 -7.48
C ASN A 271 -15.72 -1.34 -6.82
N LEU A 272 -14.44 -1.55 -6.51
CA LEU A 272 -14.02 -2.70 -5.72
C LEU A 272 -14.66 -2.67 -4.32
N LEU A 273 -14.55 -1.53 -3.63
CA LEU A 273 -15.14 -1.35 -2.30
C LEU A 273 -16.66 -1.53 -2.29
N ALA A 274 -17.35 -1.09 -3.34
CA ALA A 274 -18.81 -1.25 -3.46
C ALA A 274 -19.26 -2.71 -3.63
N LYS A 275 -18.35 -3.61 -4.03
CA LYS A 275 -18.62 -5.04 -4.27
C LYS A 275 -18.09 -5.95 -3.16
N MET A 276 -17.35 -5.41 -2.20
CA MET A 276 -16.89 -6.09 -0.99
C MET A 276 -17.98 -6.07 0.08
#